data_AF-A0A0B7FYM7-F1
#
_entry.id   AF-A0A0B7FYM7-F1
#
_cell.length_a   1.000
_cell.length_b   1.000
_cell.length_c   1.000
_cell.angle_alpha   90.00
_cell.angle_beta   90.00
_cell.angle_gamma   90.00
#
_symmetry.space_group_name_H-M   'P 1'
#
loop_
_entity.id
_entity.type
_entity.pdbx_description
1 polymer ?
#
loop_
_entity_poly.entity_id
_entity_poly.type
_entity_poly.pdbx_seq_one_letter_code
_entity_poly.pdbx_strand_id
1 'polypeptide(L)'
;MPIDDDTEGTEINPVIVPPEVCTSAAFTALCGFLCPPRAGSSRSIAIWRIPVDLWEGILKTTDYLKMIHIQGVILEGLQRYPLILPDAVKFLRLSLSYKEAPRHLIFKGLSLLVYRHQPITPEEAAILGERGTHLVAYTREKVREALVTLLEGGSPGIGGGPGLLGELGEKKSEFFANILENKSLSDEESKKDPRNTVALHNSTHRCRHCAQSDETRQSF
;
A
#
# COMPACT_ATOMS: atom_id res chain seq x y z
N MET A 1 -22.11 -23.78 -16.17
CA MET A 1 -21.21 -24.14 -17.29
C MET A 1 -20.78 -22.84 -17.95
N PRO A 2 -19.48 -22.59 -18.17
CA PRO A 2 -19.12 -21.62 -19.21
C PRO A 2 -19.55 -22.23 -20.55
N ILE A 3 -20.17 -21.42 -21.39
CA ILE A 3 -20.43 -21.77 -22.78
C ILE A 3 -19.13 -21.39 -23.48
N ASP A 4 -18.25 -22.36 -23.72
CA ASP A 4 -17.11 -22.19 -24.63
C ASP A 4 -17.71 -22.03 -26.03
N ASP A 5 -17.93 -20.78 -26.44
CA ASP A 5 -18.19 -20.44 -27.83
C ASP A 5 -16.82 -20.23 -28.50
N ASP A 6 -16.39 -21.21 -29.29
CA ASP A 6 -15.11 -21.19 -30.01
C ASP A 6 -14.97 -20.00 -30.98
N THR A 7 -16.04 -19.21 -31.18
CA THR A 7 -16.05 -18.01 -32.02
C THR A 7 -15.84 -16.71 -31.25
N GLU A 8 -15.82 -16.73 -29.91
CA GLU A 8 -15.61 -15.53 -29.08
C GLU A 8 -14.25 -14.87 -29.39
N GLY A 9 -14.26 -13.56 -29.60
CA GLY A 9 -13.06 -12.80 -29.96
C GLY A 9 -12.73 -12.74 -31.44
N THR A 10 -13.63 -13.22 -32.32
CA THR A 10 -13.50 -13.08 -33.78
C THR A 10 -14.15 -11.79 -34.30
N GLU A 11 -13.95 -11.45 -35.58
CA GLU A 11 -14.66 -10.32 -36.22
C GLU A 11 -16.18 -10.50 -36.20
N ILE A 12 -16.66 -11.74 -36.20
CA ILE A 12 -18.09 -12.09 -36.26
C ILE A 12 -18.71 -12.11 -34.86
N ASN A 13 -17.91 -12.38 -33.82
CA ASN A 13 -18.32 -12.38 -32.42
C ASN A 13 -17.25 -11.70 -31.54
N PRO A 14 -17.14 -10.36 -31.59
CA PRO A 14 -16.08 -9.64 -30.90
C PRO A 14 -16.31 -9.61 -29.39
N VAL A 15 -15.22 -9.63 -28.62
CA VAL A 15 -15.29 -9.36 -27.17
C VAL A 15 -15.62 -7.89 -26.97
N ILE A 16 -16.78 -7.62 -26.37
CA ILE A 16 -17.24 -6.26 -26.05
C ILE A 16 -16.90 -5.97 -24.59
N VAL A 17 -16.00 -5.00 -24.38
CA VAL A 17 -15.73 -4.43 -23.05
C VAL A 17 -16.67 -3.25 -22.83
N PRO A 18 -17.55 -3.28 -21.82
CA PRO A 18 -18.46 -2.17 -21.55
C PRO A 18 -17.69 -0.88 -21.20
N PRO A 19 -18.19 0.29 -21.62
CA PRO A 19 -17.53 1.57 -21.32
C PRO A 19 -17.46 1.89 -19.81
N GLU A 20 -18.34 1.27 -19.00
CA GLU A 20 -18.31 1.36 -17.54
C GLU A 20 -17.13 0.60 -16.92
N VAL A 21 -16.59 -0.39 -17.63
CA VAL A 21 -15.44 -1.20 -17.20
C VAL A 21 -14.14 -0.52 -17.62
N CYS A 22 -14.08 -0.02 -18.86
CA CYS A 22 -12.85 0.51 -19.44
C CYS A 22 -13.10 1.65 -20.41
N THR A 23 -12.32 2.72 -20.28
CA THR A 23 -12.24 3.74 -21.32
C THR A 23 -11.36 3.27 -22.48
N SER A 24 -11.59 3.80 -23.68
CA SER A 24 -10.74 3.51 -24.84
C SER A 24 -9.25 3.78 -24.58
N ALA A 25 -8.92 4.82 -23.80
CA ALA A 25 -7.55 5.13 -23.41
C ALA A 25 -6.94 4.06 -22.48
N ALA A 26 -7.68 3.61 -21.48
CA ALA A 26 -7.24 2.53 -20.59
C ALA A 26 -7.11 1.20 -21.35
N PHE A 27 -8.04 0.91 -22.26
CA PHE A 27 -7.98 -0.28 -23.11
C PHE A 27 -6.77 -0.27 -24.04
N THR A 28 -6.49 0.88 -24.67
CA THR A 28 -5.30 1.07 -25.51
C THR A 28 -4.00 0.85 -24.72
N ALA A 29 -3.95 1.34 -23.48
CA ALA A 29 -2.82 1.09 -22.59
C ALA A 29 -2.70 -0.40 -22.23
N LEU A 30 -3.81 -1.10 -21.98
CA LEU A 30 -3.83 -2.55 -21.78
C LEU A 30 -3.31 -3.31 -23.02
N CYS A 31 -3.73 -2.91 -24.22
CA CYS A 31 -3.32 -3.58 -25.46
C CYS A 31 -1.80 -3.65 -25.65
N GLY A 32 -1.01 -2.66 -25.21
CA GLY A 32 0.45 -2.80 -25.35
C GLY A 32 1.13 -3.66 -24.27
N PHE A 33 0.39 -4.14 -23.25
CA PHE A 33 0.84 -5.29 -22.45
C PHE A 33 0.59 -6.61 -23.19
N LEU A 34 -0.48 -6.68 -23.97
CA LEU A 34 -0.88 -7.87 -24.73
C LEU A 34 -0.09 -8.05 -26.03
N CYS A 35 0.22 -6.93 -26.70
CA CYS A 35 0.90 -6.89 -27.99
C CYS A 35 2.24 -6.17 -27.85
N PRO A 36 3.29 -6.81 -27.30
CA PRO A 36 4.61 -6.20 -27.20
C PRO A 36 5.12 -5.87 -28.62
N PRO A 37 5.72 -4.70 -28.83
CA PRO A 37 6.21 -4.31 -30.15
C PRO A 37 7.38 -5.21 -30.56
N ARG A 38 7.16 -6.13 -31.52
CA ARG A 38 8.14 -7.02 -32.19
C ARG A 38 9.03 -7.90 -31.28
N ALA A 39 9.19 -9.17 -31.66
CA ALA A 39 10.17 -10.06 -31.04
C ALA A 39 11.57 -9.43 -31.08
N GLY A 40 12.17 -9.21 -29.91
CA GLY A 40 13.50 -8.59 -29.76
C GLY A 40 13.53 -7.10 -29.47
N SER A 41 12.39 -6.39 -29.49
CA SER A 41 12.33 -4.99 -29.05
C SER A 41 11.90 -4.93 -27.58
N SER A 42 12.86 -4.59 -26.70
CA SER A 42 12.59 -4.32 -25.28
C SER A 42 11.91 -2.95 -25.14
N ARG A 43 10.65 -2.89 -25.57
CA ARG A 43 9.72 -1.84 -25.15
C ARG A 43 8.49 -2.51 -24.59
N SER A 44 8.66 -3.27 -23.49
CA SER A 44 7.59 -3.39 -22.51
C SER A 44 7.04 -1.99 -22.30
N ILE A 45 5.70 -1.82 -22.30
CA ILE A 45 5.12 -0.53 -21.93
C ILE A 45 5.80 -0.09 -20.65
N ALA A 46 6.41 1.10 -20.73
CA ALA A 46 6.96 1.77 -19.59
C ALA A 46 5.81 2.07 -18.64
N ILE A 47 5.62 1.23 -17.62
CA ILE A 47 4.54 1.32 -16.64
C ILE A 47 4.47 2.72 -16.02
N TRP A 48 5.62 3.38 -15.87
CA TRP A 48 5.72 4.76 -15.39
C TRP A 48 5.16 5.84 -16.35
N ARG A 49 4.86 5.51 -17.60
CA ARG A 49 4.24 6.43 -18.58
C ARG A 49 2.72 6.38 -18.57
N ILE A 50 2.11 5.42 -17.87
CA ILE A 50 0.66 5.33 -17.75
C ILE A 50 0.21 6.27 -16.61
N PRO A 51 -0.68 7.24 -16.88
CA PRO A 51 -1.28 8.09 -15.85
C PRO A 51 -2.02 7.27 -14.80
N VAL A 52 -1.96 7.68 -13.53
CA VAL A 52 -2.59 6.94 -12.43
C VAL A 52 -4.08 6.72 -12.64
N ASP A 53 -4.76 7.68 -13.28
CA ASP A 53 -6.20 7.64 -13.56
C ASP A 53 -6.63 6.50 -14.50
N LEU A 54 -5.71 5.95 -15.30
CA LEU A 54 -6.03 4.85 -16.22
C LEU A 54 -5.95 3.47 -15.57
N TRP A 55 -5.23 3.33 -14.45
CA TRP A 55 -4.97 2.02 -13.84
C TRP A 55 -6.22 1.33 -13.33
N GLU A 56 -7.22 2.07 -12.85
CA GLU A 56 -8.48 1.47 -12.41
C GLU A 56 -9.18 0.75 -13.57
N GLY A 57 -9.31 1.41 -14.72
CA GLY A 57 -9.90 0.82 -15.91
C GLY A 57 -9.09 -0.38 -16.40
N ILE A 58 -7.76 -0.28 -16.41
CA ILE A 58 -6.87 -1.38 -16.78
C ILE A 58 -7.10 -2.60 -15.88
N LEU A 59 -7.06 -2.42 -14.56
CA LEU A 59 -7.21 -3.51 -13.59
C LEU A 59 -8.61 -4.14 -13.67
N LYS A 60 -9.67 -3.31 -13.73
CA LYS A 60 -11.05 -3.78 -13.93
C LYS A 60 -11.21 -4.58 -15.21
N THR A 61 -10.58 -4.15 -16.30
CA THR A 61 -10.63 -4.87 -17.58
C THR A 61 -9.92 -6.20 -17.50
N THR A 62 -8.72 -6.25 -16.89
CA THR A 62 -8.00 -7.50 -16.73
C THR A 62 -8.75 -8.50 -15.86
N ASP A 63 -9.47 -8.02 -14.85
CA ASP A 63 -10.34 -8.83 -14.00
C ASP A 63 -11.56 -9.35 -14.79
N TYR A 64 -12.25 -8.45 -15.49
CA TYR A 64 -13.41 -8.75 -16.33
C TYR A 64 -13.10 -9.79 -17.41
N LEU A 65 -11.95 -9.66 -18.09
CA LEU A 65 -11.47 -10.56 -19.12
C LEU A 65 -10.70 -11.79 -18.57
N LYS A 66 -10.65 -11.96 -17.23
CA LYS A 66 -9.95 -13.06 -16.55
C LYS A 66 -8.48 -13.23 -16.95
N MET A 67 -7.79 -12.11 -17.21
CA MET A 67 -6.39 -12.06 -17.63
C MET A 67 -5.43 -12.13 -16.44
N ILE A 68 -5.49 -13.22 -15.65
CA ILE A 68 -4.79 -13.38 -14.37
C ILE A 68 -3.27 -13.12 -14.50
N HIS A 69 -2.63 -13.67 -15.54
CA HIS A 69 -1.19 -13.49 -15.77
C HIS A 69 -0.81 -12.04 -16.04
N ILE A 70 -1.60 -11.33 -16.85
CA ILE A 70 -1.36 -9.92 -17.19
C ILE A 70 -1.58 -9.04 -15.97
N GLN A 71 -2.61 -9.34 -15.18
CA GLN A 71 -2.89 -8.67 -13.92
C GLN A 71 -1.71 -8.81 -12.95
N GLY A 72 -1.11 -10.01 -12.82
CA GLY A 72 0.08 -10.23 -12.03
C GLY A 72 1.28 -9.37 -12.47
N VAL A 73 1.56 -9.31 -13.78
CA VAL A 73 2.62 -8.47 -14.35
C VAL A 73 2.38 -6.98 -14.07
N ILE A 74 1.13 -6.52 -14.18
CA ILE A 74 0.75 -5.14 -13.90
C ILE A 74 0.97 -4.82 -12.42
N LEU A 75 0.52 -5.69 -11.50
CA LEU A 75 0.67 -5.48 -10.06
C LEU A 75 2.15 -5.45 -9.64
N GLU A 76 2.99 -6.35 -10.16
CA GLU A 76 4.45 -6.30 -9.94
C GLU A 76 5.04 -4.99 -10.49
N GLY A 77 4.56 -4.56 -11.65
CA GLY A 77 4.94 -3.28 -12.22
C GLY A 77 4.58 -2.07 -11.37
N LEU A 78 3.38 -2.06 -10.79
CA LEU A 78 2.90 -0.99 -9.90
C LEU A 78 3.75 -0.87 -8.63
N GLN A 79 4.35 -1.98 -8.17
CA GLN A 79 5.34 -1.95 -7.09
C GLN A 79 6.53 -1.03 -7.42
N ARG A 80 6.94 -0.96 -8.70
CA ARG A 80 8.04 -0.11 -9.18
C ARG A 80 7.58 1.25 -9.72
N TYR A 81 6.29 1.54 -9.72
CA TYR A 81 5.73 2.82 -10.21
C TYR A 81 6.32 4.04 -9.48
N PRO A 82 6.86 5.07 -10.14
CA PRO A 82 7.43 6.23 -9.48
C PRO A 82 6.32 7.15 -8.95
N LEU A 83 5.73 6.77 -7.82
CA LEU A 83 4.61 7.48 -7.22
C LEU A 83 5.05 8.83 -6.64
N ILE A 84 4.46 9.91 -7.13
CA ILE A 84 4.66 11.27 -6.63
C ILE A 84 3.51 11.68 -5.70
N LEU A 85 3.74 12.69 -4.86
CA LEU A 85 2.79 13.13 -3.84
C LEU A 85 1.40 13.51 -4.39
N PRO A 86 1.27 14.26 -5.51
CA PRO A 86 -0.05 14.62 -6.06
C PRO A 86 -0.91 13.41 -6.44
N ASP A 87 -0.26 12.31 -6.84
CA ASP A 87 -0.96 11.09 -7.29
C ASP A 87 -1.19 10.09 -6.15
N ALA A 88 -0.58 10.30 -4.97
CA ALA A 88 -0.63 9.37 -3.85
C ALA A 88 -2.06 9.09 -3.38
N VAL A 89 -2.95 10.09 -3.46
CA VAL A 89 -4.37 9.99 -3.11
C VAL A 89 -5.09 9.02 -4.04
N LYS A 90 -4.94 9.23 -5.36
CA LYS A 90 -5.53 8.39 -6.40
C LYS A 90 -4.97 6.97 -6.35
N PHE A 91 -3.66 6.84 -6.13
CA PHE A 91 -2.97 5.55 -6.03
C PHE A 91 -3.40 4.76 -4.78
N LEU A 92 -3.56 5.42 -3.64
CA LEU A 92 -4.07 4.78 -2.43
C LEU A 92 -5.52 4.33 -2.64
N ARG A 93 -6.38 5.19 -3.21
CA ARG A 93 -7.76 4.80 -3.52
C ARG A 93 -7.81 3.60 -4.45
N LEU A 94 -7.02 3.60 -5.53
CA LEU A 94 -6.88 2.44 -6.43
C LEU A 94 -6.53 1.17 -5.65
N SER A 95 -5.50 1.25 -4.81
CA SER A 95 -5.02 0.13 -4.00
C SER A 95 -6.07 -0.37 -3.01
N LEU A 96 -6.92 0.51 -2.46
CA LEU A 96 -7.99 0.13 -1.54
C LEU A 96 -9.22 -0.44 -2.24
N SER A 97 -9.45 -0.08 -3.52
CA SER A 97 -10.58 -0.56 -4.32
C SER A 97 -10.39 -1.98 -4.84
N TYR A 98 -9.15 -2.45 -4.91
CA TYR A 98 -8.82 -3.76 -5.43
C TYR A 98 -8.78 -4.80 -4.30
N LYS A 99 -9.68 -5.79 -4.35
CA LYS A 99 -9.96 -6.74 -3.26
C LYS A 99 -8.72 -7.51 -2.80
N GLU A 100 -7.84 -7.85 -3.73
CA GLU A 100 -6.60 -8.61 -3.49
C GLU A 100 -5.36 -7.73 -3.66
N ALA A 101 -5.48 -6.43 -3.41
CA ALA A 101 -4.34 -5.53 -3.52
C ALA A 101 -3.21 -5.99 -2.59
N PRO A 102 -2.01 -6.20 -3.14
CA PRO A 102 -0.85 -6.45 -2.32
C PRO A 102 -0.67 -5.32 -1.30
N ARG A 103 -0.49 -5.67 -0.02
CA ARG A 103 -0.35 -4.71 1.09
C ARG A 103 0.71 -3.64 0.82
N HIS A 104 1.75 -3.98 0.06
CA HIS A 104 2.81 -3.05 -0.31
C HIS A 104 2.34 -1.89 -1.21
N LEU A 105 1.30 -2.06 -2.03
CA LEU A 105 0.73 -0.98 -2.84
C LEU A 105 -0.03 0.02 -1.96
N ILE A 106 -0.83 -0.50 -1.01
CA ILE A 106 -1.51 0.31 0.00
C ILE A 106 -0.47 1.10 0.80
N PHE A 107 0.57 0.43 1.29
CA PHE A 107 1.67 1.04 2.03
C PHE A 107 2.34 2.17 1.25
N LYS A 108 2.59 1.97 -0.05
CA LYS A 108 3.25 2.95 -0.89
C LYS A 108 2.47 4.26 -0.98
N GLY A 109 1.17 4.19 -1.29
CA GLY A 109 0.29 5.38 -1.31
C GLY A 109 0.11 5.99 0.09
N LEU A 110 -0.17 5.14 1.09
CA LEU A 110 -0.42 5.57 2.46
C LEU A 110 0.78 6.29 3.07
N SER A 111 1.99 5.78 2.87
CA SER A 111 3.18 6.37 3.46
C SER A 111 3.47 7.79 2.96
N LEU A 112 3.24 8.08 1.67
CA LEU A 112 3.39 9.43 1.15
C LEU A 112 2.40 10.41 1.78
N LEU A 113 1.16 9.96 2.02
CA LEU A 113 0.14 10.79 2.64
C LEU A 113 0.35 10.96 4.14
N VAL A 114 0.85 9.95 4.84
CA VAL A 114 1.03 9.98 6.30
C VAL A 114 2.10 10.97 6.72
N TYR A 115 3.24 11.02 6.01
CA TYR A 115 4.34 11.93 6.35
C TYR A 115 4.17 13.34 5.76
N ARG A 116 3.09 13.62 5.03
CA ARG A 116 2.80 14.95 4.51
C ARG A 116 2.36 15.89 5.64
N HIS A 117 2.93 17.09 5.68
CA HIS A 117 2.55 18.13 6.65
C HIS A 117 1.11 18.63 6.48
N GLN A 118 0.62 18.76 5.24
CA GLN A 118 -0.72 19.26 4.97
C GLN A 118 -1.80 18.25 5.37
N PRO A 119 -2.92 18.70 5.96
CA PRO A 119 -4.10 17.86 6.18
C PRO A 119 -4.64 17.32 4.85
N ILE A 120 -5.46 16.26 4.91
CA ILE A 120 -6.21 15.80 3.76
C ILE A 120 -7.30 16.84 3.46
N THR A 121 -7.31 17.35 2.24
CA THR A 121 -8.29 18.34 1.78
C THR A 121 -9.65 17.68 1.52
N PRO A 122 -10.76 18.44 1.50
CA PRO A 122 -12.09 17.89 1.17
C PRO A 122 -12.12 17.17 -0.18
N GLU A 123 -11.42 17.69 -1.19
CA GLU A 123 -11.34 17.08 -2.52
C GLU A 123 -10.60 15.74 -2.48
N GLU A 124 -9.50 15.66 -1.73
CA GLU A 124 -8.76 14.41 -1.54
C GLU A 124 -9.55 13.39 -0.72
N ALA A 125 -10.29 13.84 0.28
CA ALA A 125 -11.19 12.99 1.05
C ALA A 125 -12.32 12.42 0.17
N ALA A 126 -12.87 13.23 -0.73
CA ALA A 126 -13.85 12.79 -1.72
C ALA A 126 -13.28 11.72 -2.66
N ILE A 127 -12.02 11.86 -3.09
CA ILE A 127 -11.34 10.84 -3.90
C ILE A 127 -11.10 9.56 -3.09
N LEU A 128 -10.56 9.65 -1.87
CA LEU A 128 -10.22 8.48 -1.04
C LEU A 128 -11.45 7.72 -0.55
N GLY A 129 -12.58 8.41 -0.43
CA GLY A 129 -13.75 7.93 0.29
C GLY A 129 -13.51 7.82 1.80
N GLU A 130 -14.53 7.41 2.52
CA GLU A 130 -14.50 7.28 3.98
C GLU A 130 -13.40 6.35 4.47
N ARG A 131 -13.31 5.14 3.89
CA ARG A 131 -12.33 4.12 4.28
C ARG A 131 -10.90 4.61 4.17
N GLY A 132 -10.56 5.24 3.04
CA GLY A 132 -9.22 5.78 2.77
C GLY A 132 -8.90 6.97 3.67
N THR A 133 -9.84 7.90 3.83
CA THR A 133 -9.69 9.08 4.69
C THR A 133 -9.44 8.68 6.15
N HIS A 134 -10.26 7.78 6.69
CA HIS A 134 -10.07 7.23 8.04
C HIS A 134 -8.74 6.48 8.17
N LEU A 135 -8.30 5.77 7.14
CA LEU A 135 -7.02 5.05 7.18
C LEU A 135 -5.86 6.05 7.31
N VAL A 136 -5.83 7.08 6.47
CA VAL A 136 -4.79 8.11 6.53
C VAL A 136 -4.81 8.83 7.87
N ALA A 137 -5.98 9.24 8.36
CA ALA A 137 -6.12 9.94 9.64
C ALA A 137 -5.64 9.07 10.81
N TYR A 138 -6.10 7.82 10.89
CA TYR A 138 -5.70 6.87 11.91
C TYR A 138 -4.18 6.61 11.88
N THR A 139 -3.61 6.34 10.71
CA THR A 139 -2.18 6.08 10.58
C THR A 139 -1.34 7.29 10.96
N ARG A 140 -1.76 8.51 10.58
CA ARG A 140 -1.10 9.75 11.02
C ARG A 140 -1.08 9.88 12.53
N GLU A 141 -2.21 9.59 13.17
CA GLU A 141 -2.30 9.68 14.62
C GLU A 141 -1.40 8.66 15.31
N LYS A 142 -1.39 7.41 14.83
CA LYS A 142 -0.48 6.38 15.36
C LYS A 142 0.99 6.72 15.15
N VAL A 143 1.35 7.34 14.04
CA VAL A 143 2.73 7.85 13.85
C VAL A 143 3.05 8.95 14.87
N ARG A 144 2.12 9.87 15.14
CA ARG A 144 2.33 10.92 16.15
C ARG A 144 2.46 10.33 17.56
N GLU A 145 1.57 9.44 17.97
CA GLU A 145 1.63 8.74 19.26
C GLU A 145 2.99 8.02 19.44
N ALA A 146 3.45 7.32 18.40
CA ALA A 146 4.74 6.64 18.42
C ALA A 146 5.89 7.63 18.57
N LEU A 147 5.87 8.74 17.82
CA LEU A 147 6.89 9.78 17.94
C LEU A 147 6.91 10.42 19.33
N VAL A 148 5.75 10.71 19.93
CA VAL A 148 5.65 11.26 21.29
C VAL A 148 6.24 10.28 22.30
N THR A 149 5.83 9.01 22.23
CA THR A 149 6.32 7.96 23.15
C THR A 149 7.83 7.78 23.04
N LEU A 150 8.38 7.88 21.83
CA LEU A 150 9.81 7.79 21.57
C LEU A 150 10.58 9.03 22.06
N LEU A 151 9.95 10.20 22.10
CA LEU A 151 10.54 11.44 22.60
C LEU A 151 10.46 11.55 24.14
N GLU A 152 9.37 11.06 24.75
CA GLU A 152 9.14 11.07 26.20
C GLU A 152 9.85 9.90 26.91
N GLY A 153 9.84 8.73 26.30
CA GLY A 153 10.58 7.56 26.75
C GLY A 153 12.02 7.66 26.29
N GLY A 154 12.85 8.39 27.04
CA GLY A 154 14.29 8.55 26.78
C GLY A 154 14.99 7.20 26.55
N SER A 155 15.03 6.75 25.30
CA SER A 155 15.69 5.53 24.90
C SER A 155 17.20 5.78 25.03
N PRO A 156 17.92 5.14 25.99
CA PRO A 156 19.27 5.55 26.38
C PRO A 156 20.36 5.36 25.32
N GLY A 157 20.02 5.05 24.08
CA GLY A 157 20.95 4.80 22.98
C GLY A 157 20.53 5.37 21.62
N ILE A 158 19.40 6.08 21.53
CA ILE A 158 18.98 6.68 20.26
C ILE A 158 19.52 8.11 20.23
N GLY A 159 20.43 8.41 19.30
CA GLY A 159 21.14 9.69 19.15
C GLY A 159 20.26 10.88 18.74
N GLY A 160 19.18 11.14 19.48
CA GLY A 160 18.19 12.18 19.20
C GLY A 160 17.24 11.86 18.04
N GLY A 161 16.53 12.90 17.57
CA GLY A 161 15.56 12.83 16.47
C GLY A 161 16.05 12.13 15.18
N PRO A 162 17.33 12.24 14.76
CA PRO A 162 17.84 11.53 13.58
C PRO A 162 17.91 10.01 13.75
N GLY A 163 18.26 9.52 14.96
CA GLY A 163 18.28 8.08 15.25
C GLY A 163 16.86 7.49 15.29
N LEU A 164 15.89 8.26 15.77
CA LEU A 164 14.47 7.89 15.78
C LEU A 164 13.89 7.77 14.37
N LEU A 165 14.23 8.68 13.47
CA LEU A 165 13.84 8.60 12.07
C LEU A 165 14.50 7.42 11.35
N GLY A 166 15.73 7.04 11.74
CA GLY A 166 16.41 5.84 11.26
C GLY A 166 15.68 4.57 11.65
N GLU A 167 15.36 4.41 12.95
CA GLU A 167 14.67 3.22 13.46
C GLU A 167 13.22 3.11 12.93
N LEU A 168 12.51 4.25 12.83
CA LEU A 168 11.19 4.32 12.21
C LEU A 168 11.26 4.02 10.70
N GLY A 169 12.38 4.36 10.05
CA GLY A 169 12.65 4.04 8.65
C GLY A 169 12.86 2.54 8.42
N GLU A 170 13.63 1.89 9.29
CA GLU A 170 13.91 0.44 9.24
C GLU A 170 12.66 -0.39 9.58
N LYS A 171 11.89 0.03 10.58
CA LYS A 171 10.66 -0.66 11.03
C LYS A 171 9.39 -0.17 10.31
N LYS A 172 9.50 0.73 9.33
CA LYS A 172 8.37 1.37 8.67
C LYS A 172 7.39 0.35 8.10
N SER A 173 7.88 -0.65 7.38
CA SER A 173 7.02 -1.65 6.74
C SER A 173 6.25 -2.50 7.76
N GLU A 174 6.88 -2.87 8.87
CA GLU A 174 6.28 -3.66 9.95
C GLU A 174 5.24 -2.83 10.73
N PHE A 175 5.57 -1.60 11.08
CA PHE A 175 4.66 -0.68 11.75
C PHE A 175 3.37 -0.46 10.95
N PHE A 176 3.50 -0.24 9.64
CA PHE A 176 2.33 -0.07 8.77
C PHE A 176 1.58 -1.39 8.54
N ALA A 177 2.26 -2.54 8.49
CA ALA A 177 1.60 -3.84 8.43
C ALA A 177 0.70 -4.05 9.66
N ASN A 178 1.21 -3.77 10.87
CA ASN A 178 0.45 -3.86 12.11
C ASN A 178 -0.77 -2.92 12.11
N ILE A 179 -0.62 -1.71 11.57
CA ILE A 179 -1.73 -0.77 11.43
C ILE A 179 -2.82 -1.31 10.50
N LEU A 180 -2.43 -1.91 9.36
CA LEU A 180 -3.37 -2.49 8.41
C LEU A 180 -4.09 -3.71 9.01
N GLU A 181 -3.39 -4.54 9.78
CA GLU A 181 -3.97 -5.70 10.46
C GLU A 181 -4.96 -5.29 11.56
N ASN A 182 -4.58 -4.36 12.43
CA ASN A 182 -5.46 -3.86 13.50
C ASN A 182 -6.73 -3.19 12.97
N LYS A 183 -6.66 -2.54 11.79
CA LYS A 183 -7.83 -1.97 11.14
C LYS A 183 -8.68 -3.03 10.43
N SER A 184 -8.07 -4.08 9.87
CA SER A 184 -8.83 -5.18 9.26
C SER A 184 -9.68 -5.95 10.27
N LEU A 185 -9.26 -6.00 11.54
CA LEU A 185 -10.01 -6.62 12.63
C LEU A 185 -11.20 -5.77 13.12
N SER A 186 -11.14 -4.43 12.97
CA SER A 186 -12.24 -3.56 13.44
C SER A 186 -13.48 -3.58 12.54
N ASP A 187 -13.35 -4.04 11.29
CA ASP A 187 -14.47 -4.12 10.35
C ASP A 187 -15.36 -5.37 10.60
N GLU A 188 -14.90 -6.36 11.38
CA GLU A 188 -15.65 -7.60 11.69
C GLU A 188 -16.09 -7.73 13.16
N GLU A 189 -15.39 -7.12 14.14
CA GLU A 189 -15.74 -7.27 15.57
C GLU A 189 -15.60 -5.98 16.37
N SER A 190 -16.52 -5.02 16.20
CA SER A 190 -16.61 -3.87 17.12
C SER A 190 -17.60 -4.11 18.26
N LYS A 191 -17.17 -4.86 19.28
CA LYS A 191 -17.57 -4.61 20.68
C LYS A 191 -16.36 -4.76 21.61
N LYS A 192 -15.75 -3.61 21.95
CA LYS A 192 -14.93 -3.33 23.14
C LYS A 192 -13.75 -4.29 23.40
N ASP A 193 -12.55 -3.94 22.94
CA ASP A 193 -11.31 -4.34 23.64
C ASP A 193 -10.32 -3.15 23.74
N PRO A 194 -9.94 -2.69 24.95
CA PRO A 194 -8.98 -1.61 25.15
C PRO A 194 -7.51 -2.00 24.90
N ARG A 195 -7.22 -3.17 24.31
CA ARG A 195 -5.83 -3.63 24.03
C ARG A 195 -5.26 -3.25 22.65
N ASN A 196 -5.87 -2.31 21.93
CA ASN A 196 -5.37 -1.83 20.62
C ASN A 196 -4.12 -0.93 20.71
N THR A 197 -3.16 -1.29 21.57
CA THR A 197 -1.82 -0.71 21.61
C THR A 197 -0.96 -1.33 20.52
N VAL A 198 -0.59 -0.54 19.51
CA VAL A 198 0.49 -0.88 18.58
C VAL A 198 1.78 -0.90 19.39
N ALA A 199 2.14 -2.07 19.92
CA ALA A 199 3.42 -2.28 20.57
C ALA A 199 4.49 -2.38 19.48
N LEU A 200 5.35 -1.36 19.36
CA LEU A 200 6.66 -1.55 18.74
C LEU A 200 7.37 -2.62 19.58
N HIS A 201 7.74 -3.74 18.96
CA HIS A 201 8.51 -4.78 19.64
C HIS A 201 9.76 -4.13 20.23
N ASN A 202 9.81 -4.07 21.57
CA ASN A 202 11.00 -3.68 22.30
C ASN A 202 12.06 -4.74 22.01
N SER A 203 12.91 -4.46 21.02
CA SER A 203 14.19 -5.16 20.87
C SER A 203 15.03 -4.78 22.08
N THR A 204 14.87 -5.54 23.15
CA THR A 204 15.72 -5.50 24.34
C THR A 204 17.11 -5.98 23.94
N HIS A 205 17.91 -5.09 23.36
CA HIS A 205 19.34 -5.20 23.50
C HIS A 205 19.65 -5.00 24.98
N ARG A 206 19.83 -6.11 25.71
CA ARG A 206 20.42 -6.09 27.05
C ARG A 206 21.72 -5.30 26.96
N CYS A 207 21.71 -4.11 27.54
CA CYS A 207 22.90 -3.32 27.75
C CYS A 207 23.91 -4.16 28.52
N ARG A 208 25.12 -4.37 27.96
CA ARG A 208 26.20 -5.15 28.60
C ARG A 208 26.57 -4.60 29.99
N HIS A 209 26.26 -3.34 30.29
CA HIS A 209 26.49 -2.76 31.61
C HIS A 209 25.47 -3.19 32.68
N CYS A 210 24.26 -3.61 32.31
CA CYS A 210 23.27 -4.08 33.28
C CYS A 210 23.50 -5.54 33.71
N ALA A 211 24.25 -6.32 32.92
CA ALA A 211 24.58 -7.71 33.27
C ALA A 211 25.66 -7.83 34.36
N GLN A 212 26.49 -6.80 34.56
CA GLN A 212 27.55 -6.81 35.56
C GLN A 212 27.09 -6.36 36.97
N SER A 213 25.94 -5.69 37.07
CA SER A 213 25.39 -5.23 38.36
C SER A 213 24.58 -6.30 39.11
N ASP A 214 24.19 -7.40 38.45
CA ASP A 214 23.46 -8.51 39.09
C ASP A 214 24.39 -9.60 39.66
N GLU A 215 25.62 -9.75 39.15
CA GLU A 215 26.59 -10.72 39.72
C GLU A 215 27.22 -10.23 41.04
N THR A 216 27.19 -8.93 41.33
CA THR A 216 27.75 -8.37 42.59
C THR A 216 26.77 -8.38 43.75
N ARG A 217 25.52 -8.85 43.57
CA ARG A 217 24.51 -8.94 44.64
C ARG A 217 24.24 -10.36 45.15
N GLN A 218 24.94 -11.38 44.65
CA GLN A 218 24.84 -12.76 45.15
C GLN A 218 26.03 -13.22 46.02
N SER A 219 26.91 -12.30 46.43
CA SER A 219 28.02 -12.62 47.33
C SER A 219 28.10 -11.63 48.48
N PHE A 220 27.09 -11.62 49.36
CA PHE A 220 27.19 -11.36 50.80
C PHE A 220 25.99 -11.96 51.54
#